data_AF-A0A536X0C8-F1
#
_entry.id   AF-A0A536X0C8-F1
#
_cell.length_a   1.000
_cell.length_b   1.000
_cell.length_c   1.000
_cell.angle_alpha   90.00
_cell.angle_beta   90.00
_cell.angle_gamma   90.00
#
_symmetry.space_group_name_H-M   'P 1'
#
loop_
_entity.id
_entity.type
_entity.pdbx_description
1 polymer ?
#
loop_
_entity_poly.entity_id
_entity_poly.type
_entity_poly.pdbx_seq_one_letter_code
_entity_poly.pdbx_strand_id
1 'polypeptide(L)'
;MTHALLRAPTGARSDGIAAVFRHGACLKRRIVTAVAVGGTKLQFRAVDGTQFRKQGVIMKRHLQVLASAIVLGAASNAMAIDVGGLTLSAGPHFEVASIYENNITAVGQTLAGVGEVTQINGVSVSSLCAGCELTYRFGGYTVTGLSATNITFSGGWINFYLGFGASNDFDPFTSSGSAADLAAATNGTLFLTLAGHAIDAAGNTFAGTGLGFGGATPEGFGTGLADVDTTGAKFGNTAGAGALANAVFNSNGISALFGGPADMQLGSSFSSVLLPHPNECPSGTECLAGSADLRGLLV
;
A
#
# COMPACT_ATOMS: atom_id res chain seq x y z
N MET A 1 -24.04 35.44 -13.46
CA MET A 1 -24.48 35.37 -12.06
C MET A 1 -23.64 34.33 -11.35
N THR A 2 -22.62 34.78 -10.62
CA THR A 2 -21.64 33.93 -9.94
C THR A 2 -22.22 33.51 -8.58
N HIS A 3 -22.50 32.22 -8.39
CA HIS A 3 -22.95 31.69 -7.09
C HIS A 3 -21.71 31.19 -6.33
N ALA A 4 -21.40 31.83 -5.21
CA ALA A 4 -20.42 31.33 -4.25
C ALA A 4 -21.04 30.14 -3.50
N LEU A 5 -20.45 28.96 -3.62
CA LEU A 5 -20.85 27.76 -2.88
C LEU A 5 -19.94 27.63 -1.64
N LEU A 6 -20.43 28.02 -0.47
CA LEU A 6 -19.77 27.74 0.82
C LEU A 6 -20.35 26.43 1.37
N ARG A 7 -19.51 25.39 1.47
CA ARG A 7 -19.87 24.07 2.01
C ARG A 7 -19.63 24.08 3.52
N ALA A 8 -20.65 23.76 4.32
CA ALA A 8 -20.53 23.65 5.77
C ALA A 8 -19.89 22.30 6.16
N PRO A 9 -19.08 22.22 7.24
CA PRO A 9 -18.56 20.97 7.76
C PRO A 9 -19.68 20.14 8.40
N THR A 10 -19.69 18.85 8.10
CA THR A 10 -20.58 17.86 8.74
C THR A 10 -20.22 17.75 10.23
N GLY A 11 -21.13 18.17 11.11
CA GLY A 11 -21.00 17.99 12.57
C GLY A 11 -21.28 19.20 13.46
N ALA A 12 -21.67 20.37 12.94
CA ALA A 12 -21.93 21.55 13.77
C ALA A 12 -23.43 21.73 14.10
N ARG A 13 -23.71 22.03 15.38
CA ARG A 13 -25.01 22.50 15.90
C ARG A 13 -25.51 23.72 15.12
N SER A 14 -26.82 23.95 15.17
CA SER A 14 -27.58 24.96 14.42
C SER A 14 -27.23 26.41 14.79
N ASP A 15 -26.03 26.87 14.46
CA ASP A 15 -25.62 28.27 14.59
C ASP A 15 -25.50 28.90 13.19
N GLY A 16 -26.17 30.04 13.01
CA GLY A 16 -26.62 30.57 11.71
C GLY A 16 -25.56 30.78 10.62
N ILE A 17 -25.97 30.57 9.37
CA ILE A 17 -25.15 30.81 8.18
C ILE A 17 -25.36 32.25 7.71
N ALA A 18 -24.28 33.03 7.59
CA ALA A 18 -24.33 34.36 6.99
C ALA A 18 -24.30 34.25 5.45
N ALA A 19 -25.37 34.68 4.78
CA ALA A 19 -25.45 34.72 3.32
C ALA A 19 -25.41 36.17 2.81
N VAL A 20 -24.64 36.43 1.76
CA VAL A 20 -24.54 37.75 1.13
C VAL A 20 -25.34 37.75 -0.17
N PHE A 21 -26.39 38.56 -0.22
CA PHE A 21 -27.20 38.73 -1.43
C PHE A 21 -26.92 40.09 -2.07
N ARG A 22 -26.72 40.11 -3.39
CA ARG A 22 -26.67 41.35 -4.18
C ARG A 22 -28.05 41.62 -4.76
N HIS A 23 -28.60 42.81 -4.47
CA HIS A 23 -29.76 43.34 -5.17
C HIS A 23 -29.39 44.73 -5.70
N GLY A 24 -29.07 44.81 -7.00
CA GLY A 24 -28.49 46.02 -7.60
C GLY A 24 -27.11 46.39 -7.05
N ALA A 25 -26.78 47.69 -7.06
CA ALA A 25 -25.45 48.22 -6.73
C ALA A 25 -25.16 48.33 -5.21
N CYS A 26 -26.05 47.88 -4.32
CA CYS A 26 -25.87 48.00 -2.87
C CYS A 26 -25.80 46.61 -2.21
N LEU A 27 -24.71 46.34 -1.47
CA LEU A 27 -24.47 45.08 -0.78
C LEU A 27 -25.04 45.16 0.65
N LYS A 28 -26.10 44.41 0.96
CA LYS A 28 -26.61 44.28 2.35
C LYS A 28 -26.33 42.86 2.85
N ARG A 29 -25.57 42.74 3.95
CA ARG A 29 -25.41 41.48 4.69
C ARG A 29 -26.67 41.24 5.52
N ARG A 30 -27.32 40.08 5.38
CA ARG A 30 -28.39 39.64 6.28
C ARG A 30 -28.10 38.22 6.76
N ILE A 31 -28.33 37.98 8.05
CA ILE A 31 -28.25 36.64 8.64
C ILE A 31 -29.54 35.90 8.26
N VAL A 32 -29.42 34.65 7.82
CA VAL A 32 -30.56 33.83 7.36
C VAL A 32 -30.44 32.45 7.96
N THR A 33 -31.54 31.89 8.46
CA THR A 33 -31.56 30.52 8.97
C THR A 33 -32.12 29.59 7.90
N ALA A 34 -31.37 28.55 7.55
CA ALA A 34 -31.84 27.50 6.65
C ALA A 34 -32.55 26.43 7.48
N VAL A 35 -33.79 26.08 7.10
CA VAL A 35 -34.55 25.01 7.74
C VAL A 35 -34.84 23.94 6.69
N ALA A 36 -34.49 22.69 7.00
CA ALA A 36 -34.85 21.54 6.18
C ALA A 36 -36.35 21.25 6.35
N VAL A 37 -37.10 21.29 5.25
CA VAL A 37 -38.48 20.84 5.20
C VAL A 37 -38.50 19.66 4.23
N GLY A 38 -38.90 18.47 4.71
CA GLY A 38 -38.67 17.18 4.03
C GLY A 38 -38.86 17.17 2.50
N GLY A 39 -37.97 16.44 1.81
CA GLY A 39 -37.98 16.23 0.36
C GLY A 39 -37.31 17.35 -0.44
N THR A 40 -36.02 17.16 -0.79
CA THR A 40 -35.14 17.93 -1.73
C THR A 40 -35.24 19.47 -1.81
N LYS A 41 -35.96 20.12 -0.89
CA LYS A 41 -36.19 21.57 -0.88
C LYS A 41 -35.61 22.19 0.38
N LEU A 42 -34.72 23.15 0.19
CA LEU A 42 -34.27 24.06 1.25
C LEU A 42 -35.11 25.34 1.18
N GLN A 43 -35.65 25.77 2.31
CA GLN A 43 -36.26 27.09 2.45
C GLN A 43 -35.36 28.00 3.29
N PHE A 44 -35.14 29.21 2.80
CA PHE A 44 -34.39 30.24 3.49
C PHE A 44 -35.37 31.24 4.10
N ARG A 45 -35.28 31.47 5.41
CA ARG A 45 -36.15 32.40 6.14
C ARG A 45 -35.32 33.52 6.75
N ALA A 46 -35.74 34.77 6.56
CA ALA A 46 -35.16 35.89 7.29
C ALA A 46 -35.44 35.70 8.79
N VAL A 47 -34.47 36.07 9.64
CA VAL A 47 -34.55 35.89 11.11
C VAL A 47 -35.73 36.67 11.73
N ASP A 48 -36.26 37.67 11.03
CA ASP A 48 -37.45 38.45 11.44
C ASP A 48 -38.80 37.74 11.14
N GLY A 49 -38.78 36.52 10.62
CA GLY A 49 -39.98 35.71 10.39
C GLY A 49 -40.79 36.07 9.13
N THR A 50 -40.30 36.97 8.28
CA THR A 50 -40.99 37.33 7.03
C THR A 50 -40.78 36.29 5.92
N GLN A 51 -41.88 35.82 5.31
CA GLN A 51 -41.87 34.91 4.15
C GLN A 51 -41.70 35.72 2.85
N PHE A 52 -40.74 35.35 2.01
CA PHE A 52 -40.57 35.97 0.69
C PHE A 52 -41.74 35.57 -0.23
N ARG A 53 -42.66 36.49 -0.49
CA ARG A 53 -43.78 36.27 -1.44
C ARG A 53 -43.25 36.12 -2.86
N LYS A 54 -43.66 35.04 -3.53
CA LYS A 54 -43.56 34.82 -4.98
C LYS A 54 -44.16 36.01 -5.73
N GLN A 55 -43.36 36.72 -6.51
CA GLN A 55 -43.87 37.53 -7.63
C GLN A 55 -43.67 36.75 -8.92
N GLY A 56 -44.79 36.44 -9.58
CA GLY A 56 -44.80 35.75 -10.86
C GLY A 56 -44.40 36.70 -11.98
N VAL A 57 -43.51 36.23 -12.85
CA VAL A 57 -43.32 36.79 -14.19
C VAL A 57 -43.41 35.61 -15.16
N ILE A 58 -44.42 35.67 -16.02
CA ILE A 58 -44.63 34.75 -17.13
C ILE A 58 -43.62 35.13 -18.22
N MET A 59 -42.73 34.22 -18.61
CA MET A 59 -42.03 34.32 -19.89
C MET A 59 -41.77 32.93 -20.49
N LYS A 60 -41.94 32.90 -21.81
CA LYS A 60 -42.16 31.78 -22.75
C LYS A 60 -41.05 30.72 -22.78
N ARG A 61 -41.49 29.49 -23.10
CA ARG A 61 -40.71 28.30 -23.52
C ARG A 61 -39.41 28.66 -24.24
N HIS A 62 -38.28 28.13 -23.77
CA HIS A 62 -37.26 27.45 -24.59
C HIS A 62 -36.46 26.53 -23.67
N LEU A 63 -36.65 25.22 -23.87
CA LEU A 63 -35.93 24.14 -23.19
C LEU A 63 -34.57 23.97 -23.86
N GLN A 64 -33.49 24.46 -23.24
CA GLN A 64 -32.12 24.06 -23.54
C GLN A 64 -31.33 24.00 -22.23
N VAL A 65 -31.32 22.83 -21.60
CA VAL A 65 -30.42 22.53 -20.49
C VAL A 65 -29.10 22.07 -21.09
N LEU A 66 -28.15 22.99 -21.25
CA LEU A 66 -26.73 22.65 -21.38
C LEU A 66 -26.22 22.36 -19.96
N ALA A 67 -26.17 21.09 -19.58
CA ALA A 67 -25.49 20.65 -18.37
C ALA A 67 -24.07 20.18 -18.72
N SER A 68 -23.18 21.12 -18.98
CA SER A 68 -21.73 20.86 -19.01
C SER A 68 -21.18 21.06 -17.61
N ALA A 69 -21.37 20.09 -16.73
CA ALA A 69 -20.61 20.01 -15.49
C ALA A 69 -19.22 19.48 -15.85
N ILE A 70 -18.29 20.38 -16.18
CA ILE A 70 -16.86 20.07 -16.17
C ILE A 70 -16.50 19.81 -14.71
N VAL A 71 -16.45 18.54 -14.33
CA VAL A 71 -15.74 18.10 -13.14
C VAL A 71 -14.27 18.36 -13.43
N LEU A 72 -13.75 19.52 -13.01
CA LEU A 72 -12.32 19.66 -12.80
C LEU A 72 -11.98 18.76 -11.62
N GLY A 73 -11.76 17.48 -11.91
CA GLY A 73 -10.97 16.64 -11.05
C GLY A 73 -9.63 17.34 -10.94
N ALA A 74 -9.31 17.87 -9.77
CA ALA A 74 -7.92 18.14 -9.44
C ALA A 74 -7.24 16.77 -9.55
N ALA A 75 -6.58 16.51 -10.68
CA ALA A 75 -5.58 15.49 -10.74
C ALA A 75 -4.55 15.92 -9.68
N SER A 76 -4.58 15.24 -8.53
CA SER A 76 -3.42 15.21 -7.66
C SER A 76 -2.30 14.66 -8.54
N ASN A 77 -1.45 15.54 -9.05
CA ASN A 77 -0.22 15.08 -9.69
C ASN A 77 0.51 14.30 -8.61
N ALA A 78 0.55 12.97 -8.73
CA ALA A 78 1.42 12.18 -7.88
C ALA A 78 2.83 12.73 -8.13
N MET A 79 3.44 13.29 -7.09
CA MET A 79 4.82 13.75 -7.24
C MET A 79 5.67 12.52 -7.49
N ALA A 80 6.38 12.52 -8.61
CA ALA A 80 7.35 11.48 -8.90
C ALA A 80 8.53 11.66 -7.94
N ILE A 81 8.92 10.59 -7.27
CA ILE A 81 10.07 10.51 -6.38
C ILE A 81 11.08 9.58 -7.06
N ASP A 82 12.25 10.11 -7.43
CA ASP A 82 13.34 9.28 -7.96
C ASP A 82 14.22 8.81 -6.80
N VAL A 83 14.35 7.49 -6.66
CA VAL A 83 15.18 6.85 -5.65
C VAL A 83 16.13 5.89 -6.34
N GLY A 84 17.41 6.27 -6.44
CA GLY A 84 18.43 5.41 -7.05
C GLY A 84 18.21 5.12 -8.54
N GLY A 85 17.43 5.93 -9.23
CA GLY A 85 17.06 5.74 -10.64
C GLY A 85 15.68 5.09 -10.84
N LEU A 86 15.08 4.53 -9.78
CA LEU A 86 13.70 4.01 -9.80
C LEU A 86 12.72 5.16 -9.51
N THR A 87 11.88 5.48 -10.49
CA THR A 87 10.86 6.53 -10.35
C THR A 87 9.59 5.96 -9.72
N LEU A 88 9.25 6.44 -8.52
CA LEU A 88 8.06 6.04 -7.78
C LEU A 88 7.04 7.17 -7.75
N SER A 89 5.76 6.83 -7.59
CA SER A 89 4.70 7.81 -7.35
C SER A 89 4.48 7.98 -5.84
N ALA A 90 4.52 9.21 -5.33
CA ALA A 90 4.13 9.50 -3.96
C ALA A 90 2.70 9.03 -3.65
N GLY A 91 2.43 8.69 -2.38
CA GLY A 91 1.13 8.22 -1.92
C GLY A 91 1.01 6.69 -1.89
N PRO A 92 -0.19 6.14 -2.17
CA PRO A 92 -0.42 4.70 -2.06
C PRO A 92 0.55 3.88 -2.90
N HIS A 93 1.01 2.79 -2.30
CA HIS A 93 2.00 1.92 -2.87
C HIS A 93 1.51 0.49 -2.85
N PHE A 94 1.64 -0.18 -3.98
CA PHE A 94 1.27 -1.56 -4.17
C PHE A 94 2.27 -2.24 -5.10
N GLU A 95 2.94 -3.27 -4.62
CA GLU A 95 3.87 -4.06 -5.43
C GLU A 95 3.36 -5.48 -5.59
N VAL A 96 3.72 -6.09 -6.72
CA VAL A 96 3.47 -7.51 -7.01
C VAL A 96 4.80 -8.18 -7.32
N ALA A 97 5.06 -9.29 -6.65
CA ALA A 97 6.34 -9.98 -6.68
C ALA A 97 6.18 -11.50 -6.84
N SER A 98 7.22 -12.13 -7.40
CA SER A 98 7.45 -13.57 -7.30
C SER A 98 8.09 -13.91 -5.95
N ILE A 99 7.94 -15.14 -5.46
CA ILE A 99 8.62 -15.63 -4.25
C ILE A 99 9.09 -17.07 -4.45
N TYR A 100 10.30 -17.35 -3.98
CA TYR A 100 10.91 -18.68 -3.91
C TYR A 100 11.51 -18.87 -2.52
N GLU A 101 11.05 -19.88 -1.79
CA GLU A 101 11.29 -19.98 -0.35
C GLU A 101 11.49 -21.41 0.14
N ASN A 102 12.11 -21.56 1.31
CA ASN A 102 12.34 -22.86 1.91
C ASN A 102 11.04 -23.47 2.47
N ASN A 103 11.01 -24.79 2.57
CA ASN A 103 9.90 -25.49 3.20
C ASN A 103 10.09 -25.59 4.72
N ILE A 104 9.06 -25.22 5.49
CA ILE A 104 9.06 -25.29 6.95
C ILE A 104 8.37 -26.56 7.45
N THR A 105 9.10 -27.36 8.22
CA THR A 105 8.64 -28.63 8.78
C THR A 105 8.57 -28.67 10.30
N ALA A 106 9.14 -27.70 11.01
CA ALA A 106 9.20 -27.70 12.48
C ALA A 106 9.25 -26.30 13.10
N VAL A 107 8.79 -26.19 14.37
CA VAL A 107 8.98 -25.01 15.21
C VAL A 107 10.47 -24.77 15.45
N GLY A 108 10.88 -23.50 15.48
CA GLY A 108 12.27 -23.08 15.62
C GLY A 108 13.08 -23.04 14.32
N GLN A 109 12.54 -23.54 13.20
CA GLN A 109 13.13 -23.28 11.88
C GLN A 109 12.95 -21.80 11.49
N THR A 110 13.69 -21.36 10.48
CA THR A 110 13.62 -20.01 9.95
C THR A 110 13.14 -20.03 8.51
N LEU A 111 12.13 -19.22 8.21
CA LEU A 111 11.68 -18.94 6.86
C LEU A 111 12.62 -17.94 6.20
N ALA A 112 13.06 -18.25 4.98
CA ALA A 112 13.93 -17.43 4.15
C ALA A 112 13.71 -17.74 2.67
N GLY A 113 14.03 -16.77 1.83
CA GLY A 113 13.86 -16.92 0.39
C GLY A 113 14.26 -15.66 -0.36
N VAL A 114 13.97 -15.68 -1.67
CA VAL A 114 14.25 -14.61 -2.62
C VAL A 114 13.08 -14.39 -3.56
N GLY A 115 13.10 -13.29 -4.30
CA GLY A 115 12.14 -13.03 -5.36
C GLY A 115 12.42 -11.74 -6.10
N GLU A 116 11.52 -11.42 -7.03
CA GLU A 116 11.58 -10.23 -7.88
C GLU A 116 10.27 -9.45 -7.79
N VAL A 117 10.36 -8.13 -7.63
CA VAL A 117 9.24 -7.20 -7.79
C VAL A 117 9.07 -6.94 -9.28
N THR A 118 7.93 -7.37 -9.83
CA THR A 118 7.66 -7.26 -11.27
C THR A 118 6.89 -5.99 -11.62
N GLN A 119 6.06 -5.50 -10.69
CA GLN A 119 5.19 -4.35 -10.89
C GLN A 119 5.04 -3.52 -9.63
N ILE A 120 4.95 -2.20 -9.81
CA ILE A 120 4.60 -1.22 -8.78
C ILE A 120 3.44 -0.37 -9.30
N ASN A 121 2.35 -0.31 -8.54
CA ASN A 121 1.12 0.41 -8.87
C ASN A 121 0.57 0.06 -10.28
N GLY A 122 0.74 -1.20 -10.70
CA GLY A 122 0.32 -1.71 -12.01
C GLY A 122 1.23 -1.34 -13.19
N VAL A 123 2.42 -0.80 -12.92
CA VAL A 123 3.44 -0.47 -13.91
C VAL A 123 4.62 -1.41 -13.75
N SER A 124 5.15 -1.96 -14.85
CA SER A 124 6.32 -2.84 -14.79
C SER A 124 7.54 -2.08 -14.25
N VAL A 125 8.38 -2.73 -13.44
CA VAL A 125 9.60 -2.12 -12.91
C VAL A 125 10.52 -1.62 -14.04
N SER A 126 10.61 -2.36 -15.14
CA SER A 126 11.34 -1.96 -16.36
C SER A 126 10.86 -0.65 -17.02
N SER A 127 9.63 -0.21 -16.72
CA SER A 127 9.09 1.08 -17.17
C SER A 127 9.31 2.20 -16.16
N LEU A 128 9.65 1.87 -14.91
CA LEU A 128 9.92 2.81 -13.82
C LEU A 128 11.42 3.13 -13.71
N CYS A 129 12.29 2.24 -14.22
CA CYS A 129 13.69 2.52 -14.47
C CYS A 129 14.20 1.75 -15.70
N ALA A 130 15.04 2.41 -16.51
CA ALA A 130 15.55 1.82 -17.74
C ALA A 130 16.61 0.76 -17.45
N GLY A 131 16.33 -0.50 -17.81
CA GLY A 131 17.29 -1.61 -17.68
C GLY A 131 17.59 -2.02 -16.25
N CYS A 132 16.69 -1.72 -15.32
CA CYS A 132 16.82 -2.11 -13.93
C CYS A 132 16.02 -3.39 -13.61
N GLU A 133 16.31 -3.93 -12.44
CA GLU A 133 15.58 -5.00 -11.79
C GLU A 133 15.45 -4.67 -10.31
N LEU A 134 14.33 -5.05 -9.68
CA LEU A 134 14.12 -4.89 -8.24
C LEU A 134 13.92 -6.28 -7.64
N THR A 135 14.97 -6.82 -7.04
CA THR A 135 14.96 -8.12 -6.37
C THR A 135 14.90 -7.95 -4.87
N TYR A 136 14.61 -9.04 -4.16
CA TYR A 136 14.63 -9.03 -2.71
C TYR A 136 15.05 -10.39 -2.15
N ARG A 137 15.55 -10.32 -0.92
CA ARG A 137 15.81 -11.47 -0.05
C ARG A 137 15.11 -11.23 1.27
N PHE A 138 14.58 -12.28 1.86
CA PHE A 138 14.06 -12.25 3.22
C PHE A 138 14.60 -13.38 4.06
N GLY A 139 14.54 -13.21 5.38
CA GLY A 139 15.04 -14.18 6.34
C GLY A 139 14.76 -13.75 7.77
N GLY A 140 15.19 -14.57 8.74
CA GLY A 140 15.06 -14.25 10.17
C GLY A 140 13.65 -14.45 10.75
N TYR A 141 12.69 -14.93 9.95
CA TYR A 141 11.34 -15.27 10.40
C TYR A 141 11.38 -16.63 11.12
N THR A 142 11.46 -16.62 12.45
CA THR A 142 11.57 -17.85 13.24
C THR A 142 10.19 -18.40 13.56
N VAL A 143 9.97 -19.69 13.30
CA VAL A 143 8.68 -20.36 13.52
C VAL A 143 8.41 -20.45 15.03
N THR A 144 7.34 -19.82 15.47
CA THR A 144 6.88 -19.82 16.88
C THR A 144 5.72 -20.79 17.11
N GLY A 145 4.95 -21.08 16.07
CA GLY A 145 3.81 -21.98 16.12
C GLY A 145 3.62 -22.69 14.79
N LEU A 146 3.30 -23.99 14.85
CA LEU A 146 3.10 -24.83 13.67
C LEU A 146 2.00 -25.85 13.94
N SER A 147 1.06 -25.94 13.00
CA SER A 147 0.02 -26.95 12.91
C SER A 147 -0.20 -27.29 11.43
N ALA A 148 -1.00 -28.30 11.10
CA ALA A 148 -1.26 -28.67 9.71
C ALA A 148 -1.93 -27.57 8.86
N THR A 149 -2.52 -26.54 9.48
CA THR A 149 -3.28 -25.49 8.79
C THR A 149 -2.87 -24.07 9.12
N ASN A 150 -2.06 -23.86 10.18
CA ASN A 150 -1.58 -22.55 10.60
C ASN A 150 -0.09 -22.62 10.94
N ILE A 151 0.61 -21.55 10.61
CA ILE A 151 2.02 -21.33 10.95
C ILE A 151 2.20 -19.87 11.38
N THR A 152 2.99 -19.62 12.42
CA THR A 152 3.30 -18.27 12.90
C THR A 152 4.80 -18.09 13.05
N PHE A 153 5.25 -16.86 12.79
CA PHE A 153 6.65 -16.49 12.83
C PHE A 153 6.86 -15.23 13.66
N SER A 154 8.01 -15.12 14.32
CA SER A 154 8.49 -13.90 14.95
C SER A 154 9.78 -13.40 14.30
N GLY A 155 10.03 -12.10 14.44
CA GLY A 155 11.18 -11.43 13.86
C GLY A 155 11.04 -11.20 12.35
N GLY A 156 12.09 -11.54 11.60
CA GLY A 156 12.08 -11.41 10.15
C GLY A 156 12.53 -10.06 9.62
N TRP A 157 13.15 -10.10 8.45
CA TRP A 157 13.57 -8.94 7.68
C TRP A 157 13.41 -9.21 6.19
N ILE A 158 13.28 -8.13 5.41
CA ILE A 158 13.22 -8.15 3.95
C ILE A 158 14.15 -7.05 3.43
N ASN A 159 15.08 -7.41 2.57
CA ASN A 159 16.01 -6.47 1.93
C ASN A 159 15.77 -6.49 0.43
N PHE A 160 15.49 -5.33 -0.13
CA PHE A 160 15.31 -5.11 -1.56
C PHE A 160 16.61 -4.58 -2.15
N TYR A 161 16.91 -4.99 -3.38
CA TYR A 161 18.11 -4.62 -4.10
C TYR A 161 17.72 -4.10 -5.48
N LEU A 162 18.21 -2.90 -5.81
CA LEU A 162 18.02 -2.30 -7.12
C LEU A 162 19.24 -2.62 -7.98
N GLY A 163 19.04 -3.47 -8.98
CA GLY A 163 20.05 -3.93 -9.94
C GLY A 163 19.99 -3.15 -11.24
N PHE A 164 21.14 -3.01 -11.91
CA PHE A 164 21.27 -2.45 -13.26
C PHE A 164 22.35 -3.20 -14.04
N GLY A 165 22.22 -3.24 -15.37
CA GLY A 165 23.26 -3.78 -16.24
C GLY A 165 23.50 -5.26 -15.98
N ALA A 166 24.71 -5.62 -15.50
CA ALA A 166 25.06 -7.00 -15.19
C ALA A 166 24.34 -7.57 -13.94
N SER A 167 23.79 -6.69 -13.09
CA SER A 167 22.98 -7.06 -11.92
C SER A 167 21.47 -7.15 -12.24
N ASN A 168 21.11 -7.25 -13.52
CA ASN A 168 19.75 -7.50 -13.99
C ASN A 168 19.75 -8.90 -14.61
N ASP A 169 19.89 -9.90 -13.74
CA ASP A 169 20.27 -11.26 -14.06
C ASP A 169 19.53 -12.30 -13.20
N PHE A 170 18.54 -11.91 -12.41
CA PHE A 170 17.75 -12.86 -11.65
C PHE A 170 16.76 -13.61 -12.55
N ASP A 171 17.05 -14.89 -12.80
CA ASP A 171 16.15 -15.81 -13.47
C ASP A 171 16.29 -17.21 -12.87
N PRO A 172 15.41 -17.60 -11.93
CA PRO A 172 15.54 -18.87 -11.22
C PRO A 172 15.31 -20.08 -12.12
N PHE A 173 14.68 -19.92 -13.29
CA PHE A 173 14.46 -21.03 -14.21
C PHE A 173 15.65 -21.30 -15.14
N THR A 174 16.62 -20.41 -15.20
CA THR A 174 17.83 -20.58 -16.02
C THR A 174 19.12 -20.63 -15.21
N SER A 175 19.06 -20.30 -13.91
CA SER A 175 20.20 -20.39 -13.00
C SER A 175 20.62 -21.83 -12.71
N SER A 176 21.81 -21.98 -12.11
CA SER A 176 22.38 -23.30 -11.80
C SER A 176 21.88 -23.92 -10.48
N GLY A 177 21.01 -23.24 -9.74
CA GLY A 177 20.53 -23.65 -8.42
C GLY A 177 20.25 -22.46 -7.50
N SER A 178 19.58 -22.71 -6.38
CA SER A 178 19.10 -21.64 -5.47
C SER A 178 20.20 -20.76 -4.88
N ALA A 179 21.43 -21.28 -4.77
CA ALA A 179 22.57 -20.48 -4.34
C ALA A 179 22.98 -19.40 -5.37
N ALA A 180 22.80 -19.68 -6.66
CA ALA A 180 23.03 -18.72 -7.74
C ALA A 180 21.92 -17.67 -7.77
N ASP A 181 20.68 -18.08 -7.53
CA ASP A 181 19.53 -17.17 -7.43
C ASP A 181 19.67 -16.21 -6.26
N LEU A 182 20.11 -16.70 -5.11
CA LEU A 182 20.44 -15.84 -3.97
C LEU A 182 21.54 -14.81 -4.30
N ALA A 183 22.55 -15.21 -5.07
CA ALA A 183 23.60 -14.31 -5.48
C ALA A 183 23.07 -13.23 -6.45
N ALA A 184 22.26 -13.62 -7.44
CA ALA A 184 21.63 -12.70 -8.38
C ALA A 184 20.67 -11.74 -7.67
N ALA A 185 19.80 -12.25 -6.79
CA ALA A 185 18.83 -11.45 -6.03
C ALA A 185 19.45 -10.45 -5.04
N THR A 186 20.76 -10.51 -4.79
CA THR A 186 21.46 -9.65 -3.82
C THR A 186 22.67 -8.92 -4.39
N ASN A 187 22.93 -9.01 -5.70
CA ASN A 187 24.07 -8.37 -6.36
C ASN A 187 23.84 -6.88 -6.71
N GLY A 188 22.63 -6.36 -6.47
CA GLY A 188 22.26 -4.96 -6.68
C GLY A 188 22.62 -4.04 -5.51
N THR A 189 22.24 -2.77 -5.62
CA THR A 189 22.41 -1.80 -4.52
C THR A 189 21.26 -1.94 -3.52
N LEU A 190 21.56 -1.99 -2.21
CA LEU A 190 20.53 -2.06 -1.17
C LEU A 190 19.55 -0.88 -1.28
N PHE A 191 18.31 -1.19 -1.62
CA PHE A 191 17.27 -0.23 -1.95
C PHE A 191 16.37 0.06 -0.76
N LEU A 192 15.78 -0.97 -0.15
CA LEU A 192 14.86 -0.85 0.98
C LEU A 192 15.15 -1.96 1.98
N THR A 193 15.12 -1.63 3.27
CA THR A 193 15.28 -2.61 4.35
C THR A 193 14.07 -2.55 5.25
N LEU A 194 13.39 -3.68 5.40
CA LEU A 194 12.22 -3.86 6.25
C LEU A 194 12.53 -4.86 7.37
N ALA A 195 11.88 -4.69 8.51
CA ALA A 195 11.90 -5.58 9.64
C ALA A 195 10.46 -5.91 10.08
N GLY A 196 10.22 -7.13 10.54
CA GLY A 196 8.89 -7.57 10.96
C GLY A 196 8.29 -6.69 12.06
N HIS A 197 7.02 -6.31 11.88
CA HIS A 197 6.22 -5.55 12.82
C HIS A 197 5.21 -6.49 13.50
N ALA A 198 4.93 -6.28 14.79
CA ALA A 198 4.08 -7.19 15.57
C ALA A 198 2.62 -7.20 15.06
N ILE A 199 2.08 -8.39 14.78
CA ILE A 199 0.69 -8.60 14.33
C ILE A 199 -0.23 -9.14 15.44
N ASP A 200 0.34 -9.57 16.57
CA ASP A 200 -0.41 -10.04 17.73
C ASP A 200 0.31 -9.74 19.05
N ALA A 201 -0.36 -10.05 20.17
CA ALA A 201 0.18 -9.87 21.52
C ALA A 201 1.32 -10.83 21.86
N ALA A 202 1.51 -11.91 21.08
CA ALA A 202 2.61 -12.86 21.26
C ALA A 202 3.90 -12.36 20.57
N GLY A 203 3.84 -11.26 19.83
CA GLY A 203 4.98 -10.70 19.12
C GLY A 203 5.30 -11.43 17.82
N ASN A 204 4.34 -12.19 17.28
CA ASN A 204 4.46 -12.70 15.92
C ASN A 204 4.46 -11.53 14.94
N THR A 205 5.17 -11.67 13.83
CA THR A 205 5.33 -10.63 12.78
C THR A 205 4.79 -11.07 11.43
N PHE A 206 4.64 -12.38 11.24
CA PHE A 206 4.09 -12.99 10.04
C PHE A 206 3.31 -14.25 10.42
N ALA A 207 2.23 -14.53 9.70
CA ALA A 207 1.42 -15.73 9.90
C ALA A 207 0.96 -16.28 8.55
N GLY A 208 0.84 -17.60 8.49
CA GLY A 208 0.32 -18.30 7.32
C GLY A 208 -0.85 -19.21 7.67
N THR A 209 -1.76 -19.34 6.72
CA THR A 209 -2.90 -20.25 6.76
C THR A 209 -2.93 -21.06 5.48
N GLY A 210 -3.15 -22.36 5.57
CA GLY A 210 -3.07 -23.24 4.42
C GLY A 210 -3.35 -24.70 4.75
N LEU A 211 -2.72 -25.58 3.97
CA LEU A 211 -2.80 -27.03 4.11
C LEU A 211 -1.40 -27.64 4.07
N GLY A 212 -1.20 -28.72 4.83
CA GLY A 212 0.02 -29.53 4.73
C GLY A 212 1.26 -28.92 5.37
N PHE A 213 1.12 -27.86 6.17
CA PHE A 213 2.24 -27.31 6.95
C PHE A 213 2.84 -28.37 7.88
N GLY A 214 4.17 -28.36 8.00
CA GLY A 214 4.91 -29.45 8.65
C GLY A 214 5.24 -30.62 7.71
N GLY A 215 4.64 -30.67 6.52
CA GLY A 215 4.82 -31.71 5.51
C GLY A 215 5.76 -31.32 4.37
N ALA A 216 5.85 -32.20 3.36
CA ALA A 216 6.73 -32.00 2.21
C ALA A 216 6.13 -31.10 1.11
N THR A 217 4.80 -30.93 1.10
CA THR A 217 4.08 -30.23 0.03
C THR A 217 3.04 -29.27 0.60
N PRO A 218 3.43 -28.25 1.39
CA PRO A 218 2.48 -27.27 1.85
C PRO A 218 2.03 -26.36 0.72
N GLU A 219 0.85 -25.78 0.91
CA GLU A 219 0.31 -24.70 0.11
C GLU A 219 -0.50 -23.76 1.01
N GLY A 220 -0.54 -22.48 0.68
CA GLY A 220 -1.29 -21.54 1.50
C GLY A 220 -1.03 -20.09 1.17
N PHE A 221 -1.39 -19.26 2.14
CA PHE A 221 -1.27 -17.81 2.10
C PHE A 221 -0.56 -17.31 3.35
N GLY A 222 0.19 -16.24 3.22
CA GLY A 222 0.84 -15.55 4.32
C GLY A 222 0.42 -14.10 4.42
N THR A 223 0.42 -13.55 5.63
CA THR A 223 0.22 -12.13 5.90
C THR A 223 1.07 -11.66 7.06
N GLY A 224 1.49 -10.40 6.99
CA GLY A 224 2.19 -9.76 8.10
C GLY A 224 2.30 -8.26 7.93
N LEU A 225 3.04 -7.65 8.83
CA LEU A 225 3.34 -6.23 8.83
C LEU A 225 4.85 -6.04 8.93
N ALA A 226 5.34 -4.91 8.41
CA ALA A 226 6.75 -4.57 8.49
C ALA A 226 6.96 -3.07 8.69
N ASP A 227 8.04 -2.74 9.38
CA ASP A 227 8.58 -1.41 9.53
C ASP A 227 9.85 -1.26 8.70
N VAL A 228 10.13 -0.06 8.21
CA VAL A 228 11.43 0.29 7.67
C VAL A 228 12.49 0.15 8.76
N ASP A 229 13.51 -0.65 8.48
CA ASP A 229 14.68 -0.78 9.34
C ASP A 229 15.79 0.16 8.88
N THR A 230 15.82 1.34 9.50
CA THR A 230 16.84 2.37 9.27
C THR A 230 18.22 1.99 9.83
N THR A 231 18.29 0.95 10.67
CA THR A 231 19.55 0.47 11.29
C THR A 231 20.18 -0.68 10.50
N GLY A 232 19.39 -1.40 9.72
CA GLY A 232 19.81 -2.58 8.95
C GLY A 232 20.36 -3.73 9.80
N ALA A 233 19.99 -3.77 11.08
CA ALA A 233 20.52 -4.68 12.08
C ALA A 233 19.43 -5.43 12.86
N LYS A 234 18.14 -5.20 12.56
CA LYS A 234 17.05 -5.89 13.27
C LYS A 234 16.99 -7.36 12.89
N PHE A 235 16.66 -8.21 13.86
CA PHE A 235 16.39 -9.64 13.66
C PHE A 235 17.50 -10.43 12.95
N GLY A 236 18.77 -10.06 13.20
CA GLY A 236 19.92 -10.71 12.58
C GLY A 236 20.15 -10.32 11.12
N ASN A 237 19.53 -9.24 10.65
CA ASN A 237 19.84 -8.66 9.36
C ASN A 237 21.30 -8.18 9.32
N THR A 238 21.99 -8.50 8.23
CA THR A 238 23.40 -8.13 7.99
C THR A 238 23.58 -7.22 6.78
N ALA A 239 22.50 -6.74 6.16
CA ALA A 239 22.59 -5.84 5.00
C ALA A 239 23.15 -4.45 5.38
N GLY A 240 23.12 -4.07 6.66
CA GLY A 240 23.66 -2.81 7.16
C GLY A 240 22.71 -1.63 6.94
N ALA A 241 23.00 -0.51 7.60
CA ALA A 241 22.21 0.72 7.48
C ALA A 241 22.43 1.41 6.12
N GLY A 242 21.46 2.23 5.70
CA GLY A 242 21.64 3.16 4.57
C GLY A 242 20.97 2.76 3.24
N ALA A 243 19.91 1.95 3.28
CA ALA A 243 19.10 1.69 2.09
C ALA A 243 18.55 2.98 1.48
N LEU A 244 18.60 3.10 0.15
CA LEU A 244 18.28 4.32 -0.60
C LEU A 244 16.86 4.85 -0.33
N ALA A 245 15.90 3.95 -0.20
CA ALA A 245 14.47 4.23 -0.13
C ALA A 245 13.91 4.29 1.29
N ASN A 246 14.71 3.96 2.32
CA ASN A 246 14.22 3.89 3.70
C ASN A 246 13.48 5.17 4.13
N ALA A 247 13.99 6.35 3.77
CA ALA A 247 13.36 7.62 4.13
C ALA A 247 11.99 7.83 3.45
N VAL A 248 11.79 7.26 2.26
CA VAL A 248 10.59 7.43 1.43
C VAL A 248 9.49 6.46 1.85
N PHE A 249 9.86 5.29 2.38
CA PHE A 249 8.92 4.24 2.79
C PHE A 249 8.55 4.28 4.28
N ASN A 250 9.27 5.05 5.11
CA ASN A 250 9.03 5.15 6.56
C ASN A 250 7.88 6.11 6.88
N SER A 251 6.67 5.75 6.47
CA SER A 251 5.47 6.59 6.60
C SER A 251 4.65 6.36 7.86
N ASN A 252 4.79 5.20 8.50
CA ASN A 252 3.91 4.73 9.56
C ASN A 252 2.43 4.79 9.12
N GLY A 253 2.18 4.55 7.83
CA GLY A 253 0.89 4.77 7.18
C GLY A 253 -0.12 3.63 7.34
N ILE A 254 0.31 2.47 7.83
CA ILE A 254 -0.55 1.30 8.04
C ILE A 254 -0.93 1.23 9.51
N SER A 255 -2.24 1.31 9.78
CA SER A 255 -2.74 1.13 11.14
C SER A 255 -2.54 -0.32 11.58
N ALA A 256 -1.81 -0.55 12.67
CA ALA A 256 -1.71 -1.85 13.31
C ALA A 256 -2.29 -1.83 14.73
N LEU A 257 -2.74 -3.01 15.19
CA LEU A 257 -3.32 -3.17 16.53
C LEU A 257 -2.24 -3.32 17.61
N PHE A 258 -1.05 -3.78 17.24
CA PHE A 258 0.09 -4.02 18.12
C PHE A 258 1.29 -3.25 17.58
N GLY A 259 2.31 -2.96 18.40
CA GLY A 259 3.57 -2.36 17.91
C GLY A 259 3.52 -0.87 17.52
N GLY A 260 2.34 -0.27 17.34
CA GLY A 260 2.18 1.08 16.79
C GLY A 260 1.77 1.01 15.32
N PRO A 261 1.70 2.11 14.56
CA PRO A 261 1.51 2.01 13.12
C PRO A 261 2.72 1.35 12.46
N ALA A 262 2.47 0.58 11.40
CA ALA A 262 3.48 -0.04 10.56
C ALA A 262 3.70 0.76 9.27
N ASP A 263 4.81 0.51 8.58
CA ASP A 263 5.09 1.11 7.27
C ASP A 263 4.41 0.35 6.14
N MET A 264 4.47 -0.99 6.19
CA MET A 264 4.02 -1.85 5.12
C MET A 264 3.17 -3.03 5.63
N GLN A 265 2.22 -3.46 4.79
CA GLN A 265 1.51 -4.71 4.91
C GLN A 265 2.00 -5.71 3.86
N LEU A 266 2.15 -6.96 4.29
CA LEU A 266 2.61 -8.08 3.48
C LEU A 266 1.45 -9.05 3.20
N GLY A 267 1.40 -9.54 1.96
CA GLY A 267 0.57 -10.64 1.51
C GLY A 267 1.39 -11.63 0.69
N SER A 268 1.04 -12.91 0.73
CA SER A 268 1.70 -13.94 -0.10
C SER A 268 0.81 -15.14 -0.35
N SER A 269 1.16 -15.90 -1.39
CA SER A 269 0.65 -17.24 -1.69
C SER A 269 1.79 -18.12 -2.18
N PHE A 270 1.76 -19.41 -1.85
CA PHE A 270 2.83 -20.34 -2.22
C PHE A 270 2.33 -21.78 -2.38
N SER A 271 3.08 -22.57 -3.16
CA SER A 271 2.88 -24.01 -3.32
C SER A 271 4.20 -24.72 -3.63
N SER A 272 4.19 -26.05 -3.58
CA SER A 272 5.35 -26.91 -3.89
C SER A 272 5.39 -27.40 -5.34
N VAL A 273 4.60 -26.81 -6.23
CA VAL A 273 4.41 -27.27 -7.61
C VAL A 273 5.17 -26.37 -8.58
N LEU A 274 5.82 -26.99 -9.59
CA LEU A 274 6.57 -26.29 -10.65
C LEU A 274 7.68 -25.37 -10.12
N LEU A 275 8.55 -25.94 -9.29
CA LEU A 275 9.70 -25.26 -8.73
C LEU A 275 10.82 -25.11 -9.77
N PRO A 276 11.66 -24.06 -9.67
CA PRO A 276 12.85 -23.92 -10.53
C PRO A 276 13.89 -25.02 -10.25
N HIS A 277 14.14 -25.32 -8.98
CA HIS A 277 15.15 -26.31 -8.54
C HIS A 277 14.57 -27.47 -7.73
N PRO A 278 13.69 -28.32 -8.29
CA PRO A 278 12.99 -29.36 -7.55
C PRO A 278 13.92 -30.42 -6.93
N ASN A 279 15.13 -30.60 -7.49
CA ASN A 279 16.10 -31.58 -7.00
C ASN A 279 16.77 -31.19 -5.67
N GLU A 280 16.60 -29.95 -5.22
CA GLU A 280 17.16 -29.46 -3.96
C GLU A 280 16.22 -29.73 -2.77
N CYS A 281 14.99 -30.18 -3.04
CA CYS A 281 13.92 -30.26 -2.07
C CYS A 281 13.80 -31.62 -1.36
N PRO A 282 13.34 -31.65 -0.10
CA PRO A 282 12.71 -30.56 0.68
C PRO A 282 13.67 -29.69 1.51
N SER A 283 14.98 -29.96 1.46
CA SER A 283 15.99 -29.28 2.29
C SER A 283 16.56 -27.99 1.67
N GLY A 284 16.26 -27.73 0.40
CA GLY A 284 16.72 -26.56 -0.35
C GLY A 284 16.04 -25.27 0.11
N THR A 285 16.58 -24.15 -0.38
CA THR A 285 16.09 -22.81 -0.01
C THR A 285 14.94 -22.31 -0.88
N GLU A 286 14.54 -23.07 -1.90
CA GLU A 286 13.53 -22.70 -2.90
C GLU A 286 12.58 -23.88 -3.19
N CYS A 287 12.02 -24.42 -2.11
CA CYS A 287 11.12 -25.57 -2.15
C CYS A 287 9.64 -25.24 -2.21
N LEU A 288 9.34 -23.95 -2.19
CA LEU A 288 8.02 -23.40 -2.43
C LEU A 288 8.18 -22.21 -3.38
N ALA A 289 7.20 -22.04 -4.25
CA ALA A 289 7.14 -20.91 -5.17
C ALA A 289 5.74 -20.31 -5.19
N GLY A 290 5.64 -19.02 -5.47
CA GLY A 290 4.35 -18.35 -5.62
C GLY A 290 4.48 -16.86 -5.86
N SER A 291 3.61 -16.09 -5.19
CA SER A 291 3.56 -14.63 -5.33
C SER A 291 3.47 -13.93 -3.99
N ALA A 292 3.93 -12.68 -3.96
CA ALA A 292 3.80 -11.79 -2.83
C ALA A 292 3.27 -10.43 -3.26
N ASP A 293 2.64 -9.73 -2.33
CA ASP A 293 2.28 -8.33 -2.48
C ASP A 293 2.68 -7.51 -1.27
N LEU A 294 3.14 -6.29 -1.53
CA LEU A 294 3.55 -5.32 -0.53
C LEU A 294 2.70 -4.07 -0.69
N ARG A 295 2.14 -3.58 0.42
CA ARG A 295 1.27 -2.39 0.43
C ARG A 295 1.76 -1.39 1.45
N GLY A 296 1.78 -0.13 1.08
CA GLY A 296 2.23 0.93 1.99
C GLY A 296 1.82 2.33 1.53
N LEU A 297 2.42 3.31 2.18
CA LEU A 297 2.31 4.71 1.83
C LEU A 297 3.71 5.30 1.72
N LEU A 298 4.00 6.02 0.64
CA LEU A 298 5.24 6.78 0.51
C LEU A 298 5.06 8.20 1.06
N VAL A 299 6.08 8.71 1.75
CA VAL A 299 6.11 10.08 2.33
C VAL A 299 6.49 11.17 1.33
#